data_AF-A0A9E1IV50-F1
#
_entry.id   AF-A0A9E1IV50-F1
#
_cell.length_a   1.000
_cell.length_b   1.000
_cell.length_c   1.000
_cell.angle_alpha   90.00
_cell.angle_beta   90.00
_cell.angle_gamma   90.00
#
_symmetry.space_group_name_H-M   'P 1'
#
loop_
_entity.id
_entity.type
_entity.pdbx_description
1 polymer ?
#
loop_
_entity_poly.entity_id
_entity_poly.type
_entity_poly.pdbx_seq_one_letter_code
_entity_poly.pdbx_strand_id
1 'polypeptide(L)'
;MNLWTKPVIRKYLGLILVVVGLAYTYHSHITGCPRHVIIAGWAMGPPVWFMLEYRFLFEAEKEDLNTFQHYQNLCRNLWLGFLAYLAAFYLGQWTV
;
A
#
# COMPACT_ATOMS: atom_id res chain seq x y z
N MET A 1 14.92 24.94 9.91
CA MET A 1 14.72 24.03 8.76
C MET A 1 14.36 22.67 9.35
N ASN A 2 13.07 22.30 9.35
CA ASN A 2 12.59 21.12 10.08
C ASN A 2 13.15 19.84 9.45
N LEU A 3 14.13 19.24 10.12
CA LEU A 3 14.73 17.97 9.75
C LEU A 3 13.73 16.86 10.08
N TRP A 4 12.75 16.64 9.20
CA TRP A 4 11.89 15.46 9.30
C TRP A 4 12.78 14.23 9.11
N THR A 5 12.93 13.43 10.17
CA THR A 5 13.66 12.17 10.12
C THR A 5 12.97 11.22 9.14
N LYS A 6 13.74 10.61 8.23
CA LYS A 6 13.26 9.62 7.23
C LYS A 6 12.21 8.60 7.74
N PRO A 7 12.30 8.05 8.97
CA PRO A 7 11.26 7.16 9.49
C PRO A 7 9.89 7.82 9.67
N VAL A 8 9.84 9.12 9.96
CA VAL A 8 8.58 9.86 10.09
C VAL A 8 7.96 10.06 8.70
N ILE A 9 8.78 10.44 7.71
CA ILE A 9 8.35 10.61 6.31
C ILE A 9 7.78 9.29 5.77
N ARG A 10 8.45 8.16 6.05
CA ARG A 10 7.98 6.81 5.69
C ARG A 10 6.58 6.51 6.21
N LYS A 11 6.31 6.86 7.47
CA LYS A 11 5.02 6.60 8.12
C LYS A 11 3.87 7.39 7.49
N TYR A 12 4.09 8.67 7.19
CA TYR A 12 3.07 9.50 6.55
C TYR A 12 2.87 9.16 5.08
N LEU A 13 3.94 8.83 4.36
CA LEU A 13 3.85 8.45 2.95
C LEU A 13 3.03 7.17 2.75
N GLY A 14 3.23 6.14 3.58
CA GLY A 14 2.42 4.91 3.51
C GLY A 14 0.94 5.19 3.74
N LEU A 15 0.61 6.09 4.67
CA LEU A 15 -0.76 6.48 4.96
C LEU A 15 -1.38 7.30 3.80
N ILE A 16 -0.62 8.22 3.22
CA ILE A 16 -1.02 8.96 2.02
C ILE A 16 -1.28 8.00 0.86
N LEU A 17 -0.43 6.98 0.66
CA LEU A 17 -0.60 6.01 -0.41
C LEU A 17 -1.91 5.22 -0.27
N VAL A 18 -2.25 4.80 0.96
CA VAL A 18 -3.53 4.13 1.27
C VAL A 18 -4.70 5.06 0.97
N VAL A 19 -4.65 6.32 1.42
CA VAL A 19 -5.73 7.29 1.21
C VAL A 19 -5.92 7.61 -0.28
N VAL A 20 -4.82 7.81 -1.01
CA VAL A 20 -4.85 8.04 -2.46
C VAL A 20 -5.37 6.80 -3.19
N GLY A 21 -4.93 5.61 -2.78
CA GLY A 21 -5.45 4.34 -3.28
C GLY A 21 -6.95 4.26 -3.08
N LEU A 22 -7.46 4.48 -1.87
CA LEU A 22 -8.89 4.45 -1.53
C LEU A 22 -9.70 5.47 -2.33
N ALA A 23 -9.20 6.71 -2.42
CA ALA A 23 -9.82 7.76 -3.22
C ALA A 23 -9.88 7.39 -4.71
N TYR A 24 -8.81 6.80 -5.25
CA TYR A 24 -8.78 6.30 -6.62
C TYR A 24 -9.78 5.15 -6.81
N THR A 25 -9.82 4.20 -5.88
CA THR A 25 -10.80 3.08 -5.86
C THR A 25 -12.24 3.61 -5.87
N TYR A 26 -12.54 4.64 -5.08
CA TYR A 26 -13.86 5.27 -5.02
C TYR A 26 -14.21 6.03 -6.31
N HIS A 27 -13.26 6.82 -6.85
CA HIS A 27 -13.46 7.56 -8.10
C HIS A 27 -13.63 6.63 -9.31
N SER A 28 -12.83 5.55 -9.37
CA SER A 28 -12.91 4.53 -10.42
C SER A 28 -14.21 3.70 -10.34
N HIS A 29 -14.74 3.49 -9.14
CA HIS A 29 -16.06 2.90 -8.95
C HIS A 29 -17.19 3.80 -9.48
N ILE A 30 -17.10 5.13 -9.32
CA ILE A 30 -18.09 6.10 -9.83
C ILE A 30 -18.02 6.24 -11.36
N THR A 31 -16.82 6.15 -11.94
CA THR A 31 -16.60 6.35 -13.38
C THR A 31 -16.80 5.09 -14.24
N GLY A 32 -17.18 3.96 -13.63
CA GLY A 32 -17.42 2.71 -14.35
C GLY A 32 -16.13 2.02 -14.82
N CYS A 33 -15.00 2.32 -14.20
CA CYS A 33 -13.71 1.71 -14.55
C CYS A 33 -13.75 0.20 -14.31
N PRO A 34 -13.11 -0.62 -15.18
CA PRO A 34 -13.16 -2.07 -15.02
C PRO A 34 -12.51 -2.51 -13.70
N ARG A 35 -13.26 -3.27 -12.90
CA ARG A 35 -12.89 -3.70 -11.54
C ARG A 35 -11.52 -4.42 -11.47
N HIS A 36 -11.13 -5.10 -12.55
CA HIS A 36 -9.83 -5.78 -12.64
C HIS A 36 -8.64 -4.81 -12.65
N VAL A 37 -8.81 -3.58 -13.17
CA VAL A 37 -7.76 -2.54 -13.17
C VAL A 37 -7.53 -2.05 -11.75
N ILE A 38 -8.60 -1.91 -10.97
CA ILE A 38 -8.56 -1.51 -9.57
C ILE A 38 -7.79 -2.55 -8.74
N ILE A 39 -8.13 -3.84 -8.91
CA ILE A 39 -7.47 -4.94 -8.21
C ILE A 39 -5.99 -5.04 -8.64
N ALA A 40 -5.69 -4.90 -9.94
CA ALA A 40 -4.31 -4.92 -10.44
C ALA A 40 -3.49 -3.74 -9.89
N GLY A 41 -4.07 -2.54 -9.83
CA GLY A 41 -3.43 -1.37 -9.23
C GLY A 41 -3.12 -1.57 -7.74
N TRP A 42 -4.07 -2.11 -6.99
CA TRP A 42 -3.85 -2.48 -5.58
C TRP A 42 -2.86 -3.64 -5.41
N ALA A 43 -2.76 -4.58 -6.36
CA ALA A 43 -1.79 -5.67 -6.31
C ALA A 43 -0.36 -5.20 -6.58
N MET A 44 -0.19 -4.23 -7.50
CA MET A 44 1.11 -3.67 -7.89
C MET A 44 1.59 -2.54 -6.98
N GLY A 45 0.68 -1.87 -6.26
CA GLY A 45 0.99 -0.78 -5.34
C GLY A 45 2.04 -1.14 -4.28
N PRO A 46 1.87 -2.19 -3.47
CA PRO A 46 2.82 -2.57 -2.42
C PRO A 46 4.18 -3.00 -2.93
N PRO A 47 4.30 -3.87 -3.97
CA PRO A 47 5.60 -4.20 -4.53
C PRO A 47 6.39 -2.96 -4.94
N VAL A 48 5.75 -2.01 -5.64
CA VAL A 48 6.37 -0.76 -6.07
C VAL A 48 6.71 0.11 -4.86
N TRP A 49 5.82 0.20 -3.87
CA TRP A 49 6.04 0.95 -2.65
C TRP A 49 7.22 0.43 -1.84
N PHE A 50 7.32 -0.87 -1.62
CA PHE A 50 8.43 -1.50 -0.90
C PHE A 50 9.77 -1.30 -1.60
N MET A 51 9.80 -1.30 -2.94
CA MET A 51 11.00 -0.98 -3.71
C MET A 51 11.43 0.48 -3.53
N LEU A 52 10.49 1.43 -3.54
CA LEU A 52 10.77 2.85 -3.29
C LEU A 52 11.26 3.06 -1.86
N GLU A 53 10.64 2.40 -0.89
CA GLU A 53 11.01 2.49 0.51
C GLU A 53 12.43 1.96 0.75
N TYR A 54 12.78 0.81 0.16
CA TYR A 54 14.13 0.25 0.22
C TYR A 54 15.17 1.16 -0.46
N ARG A 55 14.84 1.78 -1.59
CA ARG A 55 15.81 2.61 -2.35
C ARG A 55 16.02 4.01 -1.77
N PHE A 56 14.97 4.64 -1.25
CA PHE A 56 15.00 6.05 -0.85
C PHE A 56 14.94 6.28 0.66
N LEU A 57 14.30 5.39 1.42
CA LEU A 57 14.00 5.59 2.84
C LEU A 57 14.79 4.67 3.77
N PHE A 58 15.36 3.58 3.27
CA PHE A 58 16.22 2.69 4.04
C PHE A 58 17.58 3.36 4.31
N GLU A 59 17.89 3.57 5.58
CA GLU A 59 19.22 4.00 6.05
C GLU A 59 19.88 2.86 6.81
N ALA A 60 20.78 2.12 6.14
CA ALA A 60 21.55 1.02 6.73
C ALA A 60 22.42 1.45 7.92
N GLU A 61 22.73 2.76 8.03
CA GLU A 61 23.53 3.33 9.11
C GLU A 61 22.74 3.60 10.40
N LYS A 62 21.40 3.69 10.32
CA LYS A 62 20.53 4.01 11.46
C LYS A 62 19.51 2.94 11.82
N GLU A 63 19.14 2.06 10.88
CA GLU A 63 18.15 1.02 11.10
C GLU A 63 18.73 -0.37 10.87
N ASP A 64 18.38 -1.29 11.76
CA ASP A 64 18.66 -2.71 11.58
C ASP A 64 17.79 -3.26 10.45
N LEU A 65 18.46 -3.93 9.50
CA LEU A 65 17.86 -4.53 8.31
C LEU A 65 16.77 -5.55 8.69
N ASN A 66 16.91 -6.18 9.85
CA ASN A 66 15.96 -7.15 10.40
C ASN A 66 14.64 -6.46 10.82
N THR A 67 14.74 -5.28 11.44
CA THR A 67 13.57 -4.48 11.83
C THR A 67 12.85 -3.95 10.59
N PHE A 68 13.60 -3.51 9.57
CA PHE A 68 13.04 -3.06 8.30
C PHE A 68 12.26 -4.18 7.59
N GLN A 69 12.85 -5.38 7.47
CA GLN A 69 12.17 -6.54 6.90
C GLN A 69 10.92 -6.94 7.68
N HIS A 70 10.95 -6.83 9.00
CA HIS A 70 9.78 -7.11 9.84
C HIS A 70 8.61 -6.18 9.50
N TYR A 71 8.87 -4.87 9.38
CA TYR A 71 7.83 -3.90 8.99
C TYR A 71 7.32 -4.11 7.56
N GLN A 72 8.18 -4.45 6.62
CA GLN A 72 7.75 -4.77 5.25
C GLN A 72 6.87 -6.04 5.21
N ASN A 73 7.23 -7.07 5.96
CA ASN A 73 6.41 -8.28 6.10
C ASN A 73 5.05 -7.99 6.73
N LEU A 74 5.00 -7.14 7.77
CA LEU A 74 3.75 -6.74 8.41
C LEU A 74 2.85 -5.97 7.43
N CYS A 75 3.40 -4.98 6.72
CA CYS A 75 2.67 -4.25 5.67
C CYS A 75 2.16 -5.19 4.57
N ARG A 76 3.01 -6.11 4.09
CA ARG A 76 2.63 -7.07 3.06
C ARG A 76 1.45 -7.92 3.49
N ASN A 77 1.47 -8.46 4.71
CA ASN A 77 0.39 -9.30 5.22
C ASN A 77 -0.92 -8.51 5.37
N LEU A 78 -0.86 -7.28 5.88
CA LEU A 78 -2.03 -6.42 6.04
C LEU A 78 -2.63 -6.04 4.69
N TRP A 79 -1.78 -5.78 3.70
CA TRP A 79 -2.21 -5.48 2.34
C TRP A 79 -2.78 -6.68 1.60
N LEU A 80 -2.20 -7.88 1.78
CA LEU A 80 -2.77 -9.12 1.26
C LEU A 80 -4.17 -9.37 1.83
N GLY A 81 -4.38 -9.10 3.12
CA GLY A 81 -5.70 -9.13 3.74
C GLY A 81 -6.69 -8.17 3.07
N PHE A 82 -6.26 -6.94 2.78
CA PHE A 82 -7.08 -5.96 2.08
C PHE A 82 -7.39 -6.36 0.62
N LEU A 83 -6.41 -6.90 -0.10
CA LEU A 83 -6.61 -7.45 -1.44
C LEU A 83 -7.59 -8.63 -1.44
N ALA A 84 -7.47 -9.53 -0.46
CA ALA A 84 -8.40 -10.65 -0.30
C ALA A 84 -9.82 -10.16 -0.03
N TYR A 85 -9.97 -9.13 0.83
CA TYR A 85 -11.26 -8.48 1.06
C TYR A 85 -11.83 -7.85 -0.21
N LEU A 86 -11.03 -7.07 -0.96
CA LEU A 86 -11.44 -6.48 -2.24
C LEU A 86 -11.85 -7.54 -3.26
N ALA A 87 -11.08 -8.62 -3.37
CA ALA A 87 -11.38 -9.73 -4.25
C ALA A 87 -12.70 -10.40 -3.86
N ALA A 88 -12.91 -10.70 -2.58
CA ALA A 88 -14.17 -11.27 -2.08
C ALA A 88 -15.37 -10.33 -2.27
N PHE A 89 -15.16 -9.01 -2.13
CA PHE A 89 -16.21 -8.01 -2.31
C PHE A 89 -16.60 -7.85 -3.80
N TYR A 90 -15.63 -7.83 -4.71
CA TYR A 90 -15.89 -7.62 -6.14
C TYR A 90 -16.24 -8.90 -6.92
N LEU A 91 -15.69 -10.06 -6.54
CA LEU A 91 -15.94 -11.36 -7.17
C LEU A 91 -17.01 -12.17 -6.45
N GLY A 92 -17.27 -11.88 -5.17
CA GLY A 92 -18.40 -12.45 -4.47
C GLY A 92 -19.68 -12.00 -5.16
N GLN A 93 -20.36 -12.93 -5.80
CA GLN A 93 -21.74 -12.74 -6.23
C GLN A 93 -22.62 -12.76 -4.97
N TRP A 94 -22.55 -11.70 -4.17
CA TRP A 94 -23.45 -11.48 -3.06
C TRP A 94 -24.81 -11.12 -3.66
N THR A 95 -25.55 -12.14 -4.09
CA THR A 95 -26.97 -12.02 -4.42
C THR A 95 -27.69 -11.64 -3.13
N VAL A 96 -28.02 -10.37 -2.99
CA VAL A 96 -29.08 -9.91 -2.07
C VAL A 96 -30.42 -10.23 -2.71
#